data_AF-V5YP62-F1
#
_entry.id   AF-V5YP62-F1
#
_cell.length_a   1.000
_cell.length_b   1.000
_cell.length_c   1.000
_cell.angle_alpha   90.00
_cell.angle_beta   90.00
_cell.angle_gamma   90.00
#
_symmetry.space_group_name_H-M   'P 1'
#
loop_
_entity.id
_entity.type
_entity.pdbx_description
1 polymer ?
#
loop_
_entity_poly.entity_id
_entity_poly.type
_entity_poly.pdbx_seq_one_letter_code
_entity_poly.pdbx_strand_id
1 'polypeptide(L)'
;MPNPHQRAEIGRSTYAAGSAIATRNKRLALAKRINAARAGAPHTNEIVARGRTTSAADYVMNGDLSGKQIDSDREPFLLVEDPYNVGNFNTIPVYDCETGREKRTGKCVLVLHCGDVLVPADTLIYWK
;
A
#
# COMPACT_ATOMS: atom_id res chain seq x y z
N MET A 1 6.87 -28.11 -25.22
CA MET A 1 5.80 -27.15 -24.83
C MET A 1 4.71 -27.91 -24.09
N PRO A 2 4.13 -27.38 -23.00
CA PRO A 2 3.10 -28.08 -22.23
C PRO A 2 1.82 -28.30 -23.05
N ASN A 3 1.20 -29.47 -22.92
CA ASN A 3 -0.06 -29.77 -23.58
C ASN A 3 -1.22 -28.95 -22.94
N PRO A 4 -2.40 -28.85 -23.59
CA PRO A 4 -3.50 -28.02 -23.09
C PRO A 4 -3.98 -28.38 -21.68
N HIS A 5 -3.97 -29.67 -21.31
CA HIS A 5 -4.33 -30.13 -19.97
C HIS A 5 -3.32 -29.68 -18.90
N GLN A 6 -2.03 -29.82 -19.19
CA GLN A 6 -0.94 -29.34 -18.32
C GLN A 6 -1.01 -27.81 -18.15
N ARG A 7 -1.34 -27.06 -19.21
CA ARG A 7 -1.58 -25.61 -19.11
C ARG A 7 -2.75 -25.27 -18.21
N ALA A 8 -3.83 -26.04 -18.27
CA ALA A 8 -5.01 -25.85 -17.42
C ALA A 8 -4.76 -26.21 -15.94
N GLU A 9 -3.96 -27.24 -15.66
CA GLU A 9 -3.52 -27.58 -14.30
C GLU A 9 -2.56 -26.55 -13.73
N ILE A 10 -1.58 -26.08 -14.52
CA ILE A 10 -0.70 -24.97 -14.13
C ILE A 10 -1.53 -23.72 -13.86
N GLY A 11 -2.50 -23.39 -14.71
CA GLY A 11 -3.44 -22.30 -14.46
C GLY A 11 -4.16 -22.47 -13.12
N ARG A 12 -4.75 -23.65 -12.87
CA ARG A 12 -5.45 -23.94 -11.61
C ARG A 12 -4.55 -23.84 -10.38
N SER A 13 -3.33 -24.39 -10.42
CA SER A 13 -2.39 -24.29 -9.30
C SER A 13 -1.93 -22.85 -9.06
N THR A 14 -1.78 -22.06 -10.13
CA THR A 14 -1.42 -20.64 -10.02
C THR A 14 -2.55 -19.81 -9.42
N TYR A 15 -3.80 -20.26 -9.47
CA TYR A 15 -4.96 -19.60 -8.83
C TYR A 15 -5.44 -20.30 -7.55
N ALA A 16 -4.79 -21.40 -7.13
CA ALA A 16 -5.15 -22.11 -5.92
C ALA A 16 -5.00 -21.21 -4.69
N ALA A 17 -5.82 -21.45 -3.66
CA ALA A 17 -5.71 -20.73 -2.40
C ALA A 17 -4.29 -20.87 -1.82
N GLY A 18 -3.65 -19.75 -1.51
CA GLY A 18 -2.25 -19.69 -1.07
C GLY A 18 -1.22 -19.46 -2.19
N SER A 19 -1.63 -19.40 -3.46
CA SER A 19 -0.72 -19.01 -4.54
C SER A 19 -0.33 -17.53 -4.45
N ALA A 20 0.81 -17.16 -5.06
CA ALA A 20 1.25 -15.78 -5.13
C ALA A 20 0.22 -14.85 -5.81
N ILE A 21 -0.52 -15.35 -6.80
CA ILE A 21 -1.58 -14.57 -7.46
C ILE A 21 -2.79 -14.39 -6.54
N ALA A 22 -3.19 -15.43 -5.80
CA ALA A 22 -4.29 -15.33 -4.84
C ALA A 22 -3.97 -14.31 -3.74
N THR A 23 -2.76 -14.37 -3.17
CA THR A 23 -2.28 -13.40 -2.17
C THR A 23 -2.26 -11.99 -2.73
N ARG A 24 -1.71 -11.81 -3.93
CA ARG A 24 -1.69 -10.51 -4.61
C ARG A 24 -3.09 -9.94 -4.84
N ASN A 25 -4.03 -10.76 -5.32
CA ASN A 25 -5.41 -10.33 -5.55
C ASN A 25 -6.12 -9.97 -4.24
N LYS A 26 -5.86 -10.70 -3.16
CA LYS A 26 -6.36 -10.38 -1.81
C LYS A 26 -5.84 -9.01 -1.35
N ARG A 27 -4.54 -8.75 -1.49
CA ARG A 27 -3.91 -7.45 -1.15
C ARG A 27 -4.51 -6.29 -1.96
N LEU A 28 -4.77 -6.51 -3.25
CA LEU A 28 -5.42 -5.52 -4.12
C LEU A 28 -6.88 -5.26 -3.73
N ALA A 29 -7.63 -6.32 -3.42
CA ALA A 29 -9.02 -6.20 -2.99
C ALA A 29 -9.13 -5.42 -1.68
N LEU A 30 -8.22 -5.68 -0.73
CA LEU A 30 -8.16 -4.92 0.52
C LEU A 30 -7.77 -3.46 0.27
N ALA A 31 -6.74 -3.19 -0.53
CA ALA A 31 -6.35 -1.83 -0.89
C ALA A 31 -7.50 -1.01 -1.49
N LYS A 32 -8.32 -1.63 -2.35
CA LYS A 32 -9.51 -0.99 -2.94
C LYS A 32 -10.57 -0.65 -1.88
N ARG A 33 -10.73 -1.48 -0.86
CA ARG A 33 -11.68 -1.24 0.23
C ARG A 33 -11.22 -0.14 1.18
N ILE A 34 -9.91 -0.05 1.41
CA ILE A 34 -9.34 0.98 2.29
C ILE A 34 -9.44 2.37 1.66
N ASN A 35 -9.32 2.49 0.33
CA ASN A 35 -9.36 3.79 -0.36
C ASN A 35 -8.33 4.79 0.21
N ALA A 36 -7.07 4.38 0.19
CA ALA A 36 -5.98 5.21 0.68
C ALA A 36 -5.80 6.47 -0.17
N ALA A 37 -5.52 7.59 0.49
CA ALA A 37 -5.29 8.88 -0.15
C ALA A 37 -4.02 8.85 -0.99
N ARG A 38 -4.03 9.54 -2.13
CA ARG A 38 -2.90 9.62 -3.07
C ARG A 38 -2.46 11.06 -3.27
N ALA A 39 -1.17 11.26 -3.49
CA ALA A 39 -0.65 12.57 -3.85
C ALA A 39 -1.33 13.10 -5.12
N GLY A 40 -1.75 14.37 -5.10
CA GLY A 40 -2.45 15.00 -6.22
C GLY A 40 -3.96 14.68 -6.30
N ALA A 41 -4.50 13.86 -5.40
CA ALA A 41 -5.95 13.73 -5.25
C ALA A 41 -6.53 15.01 -4.64
N PRO A 42 -7.82 15.34 -4.91
CA PRO A 42 -8.48 16.48 -4.29
C PRO A 42 -8.31 16.50 -2.77
N HIS A 43 -8.15 17.68 -2.17
CA HIS A 43 -7.98 17.86 -0.72
C HIS A 43 -6.69 17.32 -0.09
N THR A 44 -5.87 16.56 -0.82
CA THR A 44 -4.58 16.06 -0.28
C THR A 44 -3.48 17.13 -0.24
N ASN A 45 -3.58 18.15 -1.09
CA ASN A 45 -2.56 19.21 -1.20
C ASN A 45 -2.31 19.94 0.12
N GLU A 46 -3.36 20.21 0.90
CA GLU A 46 -3.22 20.89 2.20
C GLU A 46 -2.49 20.03 3.22
N ILE A 47 -2.75 18.73 3.24
CA ILE A 47 -2.07 17.79 4.13
C ILE A 47 -0.61 17.63 3.71
N VAL A 48 -0.34 17.51 2.41
CA VAL A 48 1.02 17.44 1.87
C VAL A 48 1.80 18.72 2.21
N ALA A 49 1.18 19.89 2.09
CA ALA A 49 1.79 21.18 2.41
C ALA A 49 2.18 21.31 3.89
N ARG A 50 1.53 20.58 4.81
CA ARG A 50 1.92 20.53 6.23
C ARG A 50 3.24 19.78 6.48
N GLY A 51 3.82 19.15 5.46
CA GLY A 51 5.16 18.56 5.53
C GLY A 51 5.27 17.31 6.41
N ARG A 52 4.15 16.68 6.77
CA ARG A 52 4.11 15.46 7.59
C ARG A 52 3.74 14.20 6.78
N THR A 53 3.86 14.28 5.46
CA THR A 53 3.55 13.14 4.59
C THR A 53 4.73 12.74 3.73
N THR A 54 4.87 11.45 3.50
CA THR A 54 5.78 10.86 2.50
C THR A 54 4.99 9.95 1.57
N SER A 55 5.52 9.68 0.38
CA SER A 55 4.90 8.68 -0.51
C SER A 55 5.19 7.27 0.00
N ALA A 56 4.33 6.31 -0.36
CA ALA A 56 4.57 4.89 -0.08
C ALA A 56 5.87 4.40 -0.74
N ALA A 57 6.20 4.90 -1.93
CA ALA A 57 7.47 4.59 -2.55
C ALA A 57 8.67 5.08 -1.72
N ASP A 58 8.63 6.31 -1.21
CA ASP A 58 9.72 6.82 -0.36
C ASP A 58 9.79 6.06 0.96
N TYR A 59 8.64 5.78 1.59
CA TYR A 59 8.58 5.03 2.82
C TYR A 59 9.22 3.64 2.71
N VAL A 60 8.95 2.93 1.61
CA VAL A 60 9.41 1.55 1.37
C VAL A 60 10.82 1.47 0.78
N MET A 61 11.22 2.48 -0.01
CA MET A 61 12.53 2.46 -0.70
C MET A 61 13.61 3.23 0.06
N ASN A 62 13.25 4.20 0.90
CA ASN A 62 14.18 5.10 1.56
C ASN A 62 14.13 4.91 3.08
N GLY A 63 14.89 3.91 3.55
CA GLY A 63 15.03 3.61 4.97
C GLY A 63 15.54 4.79 5.81
N ASP A 64 16.36 5.67 5.22
CA ASP A 64 16.91 6.83 5.94
C ASP A 64 15.84 7.90 6.23
N LEU A 65 14.92 8.14 5.30
CA LEU A 65 13.80 9.07 5.52
C LEU A 65 12.83 8.55 6.57
N SER A 66 12.48 7.26 6.48
CA SER A 66 11.61 6.60 7.45
C SER A 66 12.27 6.54 8.84
N GLY A 67 13.56 6.22 8.89
CA GLY A 67 14.36 6.17 10.12
C GLY A 67 14.39 7.53 10.84
N LYS A 68 14.64 8.63 10.13
CA LYS A 68 14.63 9.98 10.74
C LYS A 68 13.29 10.36 11.38
N GLN A 69 12.18 9.90 10.81
CA GLN A 69 10.86 10.17 11.37
C GLN A 69 10.63 9.34 12.64
N ILE A 70 11.02 8.05 12.61
CA ILE A 70 10.98 7.17 13.79
C ILE A 70 11.89 7.71 14.90
N ASP A 71 13.10 8.16 14.57
CA ASP A 71 14.04 8.80 15.51
C ASP A 71 13.47 10.10 16.12
N SER A 72 12.51 10.72 15.42
CA SER A 72 11.77 11.90 15.88
C SER A 72 10.51 11.53 16.67
N ASP A 73 10.38 10.27 17.12
CA ASP A 73 9.25 9.71 17.86
C ASP A 73 7.91 9.80 17.10
N ARG A 74 7.97 9.62 15.77
CA ARG A 74 6.79 9.62 14.90
C ARG A 74 6.50 8.26 14.34
N GLU A 75 5.22 7.93 14.31
CA GLU A 75 4.73 6.66 13.79
C GLU A 75 4.10 6.82 12.40
N PRO A 76 4.28 5.83 11.50
CA PRO A 76 3.70 5.86 10.16
C PRO A 76 2.23 5.43 10.17
N PHE A 77 1.39 6.24 9.53
CA PHE A 77 -0.03 5.96 9.32
C PHE A 77 -0.38 6.07 7.84
N LEU A 78 -1.18 5.15 7.34
CA LEU A 78 -1.80 5.26 6.04
C LEU A 78 -2.94 6.28 6.11
N LEU A 79 -2.88 7.31 5.26
CA LEU A 79 -4.00 8.24 5.11
C LEU A 79 -5.11 7.60 4.28
N VAL A 80 -6.33 7.72 4.77
CA VAL A 80 -7.53 7.14 4.18
C VAL A 80 -8.59 8.22 4.07
N GLU A 81 -9.19 8.38 2.89
CA GLU A 81 -10.28 9.32 2.72
C GLU A 81 -11.52 8.85 3.50
N ASP A 82 -12.16 9.74 4.25
CA ASP A 82 -13.43 9.45 4.90
C ASP A 82 -14.55 9.35 3.85
N PRO A 83 -15.21 8.18 3.69
CA PRO A 83 -16.26 8.00 2.68
C PRO A 83 -17.51 8.82 2.96
N TYR A 84 -17.71 9.29 4.20
CA TYR A 84 -18.88 10.07 4.59
C TYR A 84 -18.61 11.57 4.66
N ASN A 85 -17.35 11.97 4.76
CA ASN A 85 -16.94 13.37 4.89
C ASN A 85 -15.83 13.71 3.90
N VAL A 86 -16.21 14.23 2.73
CA VAL A 86 -15.26 14.62 1.69
C VAL A 86 -14.25 15.65 2.23
N GLY A 87 -12.97 15.36 2.04
CA GLY A 87 -11.88 16.22 2.52
C GLY A 87 -11.40 15.92 3.95
N ASN A 88 -12.11 15.06 4.68
CA ASN A 88 -11.60 14.51 5.94
C ASN A 88 -10.83 13.22 5.69
N PHE A 89 -9.84 12.99 6.55
CA PHE A 89 -8.96 11.84 6.46
C PHE A 89 -8.91 11.08 7.77
N ASN A 90 -9.07 9.77 7.67
CA ASN A 90 -8.79 8.82 8.71
C ASN A 90 -7.34 8.33 8.59
N THR A 91 -6.81 7.79 9.69
CA THR A 91 -5.47 7.23 9.74
C THR A 91 -5.54 5.77 10.14
N ILE A 92 -4.78 4.91 9.46
CA ILE A 92 -4.62 3.50 9.81
C ILE A 92 -3.14 3.25 10.12
N PRO A 93 -2.78 2.71 11.30
CA PRO A 93 -1.38 2.41 11.61
C PRO A 93 -0.74 1.48 10.57
N VAL A 94 0.48 1.83 10.14
CA VAL A 94 1.33 0.97 9.31
C VAL A 94 2.34 0.29 10.24
N TYR A 95 2.33 -1.03 10.29
CA TYR A 95 3.21 -1.78 11.18
C TYR A 95 4.54 -2.11 10.51
N ASP A 96 4.49 -2.42 9.22
CA ASP A 96 5.66 -2.83 8.45
C ASP A 96 5.41 -2.62 6.94
N CYS A 97 6.42 -2.89 6.12
CA CYS A 97 6.32 -2.92 4.67
C CYS A 97 7.24 -3.98 4.05
N GLU A 98 6.83 -4.55 2.91
CA GLU A 98 7.78 -5.38 2.15
C GLU A 98 8.77 -4.46 1.42
N THR A 99 10.06 -4.76 1.55
CA THR A 99 11.11 -3.94 0.92
C THR A 99 11.00 -3.99 -0.60
N GLY A 100 11.00 -2.80 -1.22
CA GLY A 100 10.98 -2.64 -2.67
C GLY A 100 9.58 -2.50 -3.29
N ARG A 101 9.55 -2.46 -4.62
CA ARG A 101 8.33 -2.30 -5.42
C ARG A 101 8.03 -3.56 -6.21
N GLU A 102 6.74 -3.87 -6.39
CA GLU A 102 6.32 -4.94 -7.27
C GLU A 102 6.81 -4.64 -8.70
N LYS A 103 7.78 -5.42 -9.21
CA LYS A 103 8.47 -5.17 -10.49
C LYS A 103 7.53 -4.86 -11.67
N ARG A 104 6.36 -5.50 -11.72
CA ARG A 104 5.41 -5.36 -12.82
C ARG A 104 4.55 -4.10 -12.74
N THR A 105 4.23 -3.62 -11.55
CA THR A 105 3.23 -2.55 -11.37
C THR A 105 3.75 -1.32 -10.64
N GLY A 106 4.95 -1.40 -10.06
CA GLY A 106 5.51 -0.34 -9.22
C GLY A 106 4.79 -0.15 -7.89
N LYS A 107 3.83 -1.01 -7.52
CA LYS A 107 3.08 -0.93 -6.27
C LYS A 107 3.92 -1.35 -5.07
N CYS A 108 3.56 -0.81 -3.90
CA CYS A 108 4.22 -1.09 -2.63
C CYS A 108 3.31 -1.95 -1.75
N VAL A 109 3.90 -2.84 -0.95
CA VAL A 109 3.15 -3.63 0.03
C VAL A 109 3.32 -3.01 1.40
N LEU A 110 2.20 -2.69 2.05
CA LEU A 110 2.17 -2.19 3.42
C LEU A 110 1.46 -3.22 4.30
N VAL A 111 1.95 -3.41 5.51
CA VAL A 111 1.39 -4.32 6.50
C VAL A 111 0.55 -3.52 7.49
N LEU A 112 -0.75 -3.80 7.51
CA LEU A 112 -1.73 -3.17 8.39
C LEU A 112 -2.35 -4.23 9.32
N HIS A 113 -3.00 -3.79 10.41
CA HIS A 113 -3.70 -4.73 11.31
C HIS A 113 -4.78 -5.56 10.59
N CYS A 114 -5.42 -4.98 9.56
CA CYS A 114 -6.47 -5.62 8.79
C CYS A 114 -5.93 -6.51 7.65
N GLY A 115 -4.61 -6.62 7.53
CA GLY A 115 -3.88 -7.41 6.55
C GLY A 115 -3.07 -6.57 5.57
N ASP A 116 -2.23 -7.26 4.80
CA ASP A 116 -1.37 -6.64 3.81
C ASP A 116 -2.15 -5.98 2.67
N VAL A 117 -1.71 -4.80 2.26
CA VAL A 117 -2.29 -4.06 1.14
C VAL A 117 -1.27 -3.77 0.07
N LEU A 118 -1.70 -3.84 -1.20
CA LEU A 118 -0.87 -3.51 -2.35
C LEU A 118 -1.31 -2.17 -2.94
N VAL A 119 -0.60 -1.11 -2.58
CA VAL A 119 -0.98 0.28 -2.84
C VAL A 119 -0.13 0.92 -3.95
N PRO A 120 -0.66 1.92 -4.68
CA PRO A 120 0.13 2.76 -5.58
C PRO A 120 1.34 3.42 -4.89
N ALA A 121 2.41 3.66 -5.66
CA ALA A 121 3.65 4.30 -5.19
C ALA A 121 3.44 5.70 -4.59
N ASP A 122 2.45 6.43 -5.09
CA ASP A 122 2.09 7.81 -4.70
C ASP A 122 1.05 7.86 -3.57
N THR A 123 0.73 6.73 -2.94
CA THR A 123 -0.14 6.67 -1.76
C THR A 123 0.52 7.41 -0.60
N LEU A 124 -0.24 8.18 0.17
CA LEU A 124 0.30 9.02 1.23
C LEU A 124 0.43 8.26 2.56
N ILE A 125 1.62 8.32 3.14
CA ILE A 125 1.92 7.94 4.51
C ILE A 125 2.05 9.21 5.33
N TYR A 126 1.32 9.29 6.43
CA TYR A 126 1.34 10.38 7.40
C TYR A 126 2.16 10.00 8.63
N TRP A 127 3.03 10.91 9.05
CA TRP A 127 3.83 10.77 10.25
C TRP A 127 3.15 11.53 11.39
N LYS A 128 2.64 10.80 12.37
CA LYS A 128 1.95 11.37 13.53
C LYS A 128 2.91 11.64 14.67
#